data_AF-A0A7S4QC50-F1
#
_entry.id   AF-A0A7S4QC50-F1
#
_cell.length_a   1.000
_cell.length_b   1.000
_cell.length_c   1.000
_cell.angle_alpha   90.00
_cell.angle_beta   90.00
_cell.angle_gamma   90.00
#
_symmetry.space_group_name_H-M   'P 1'
#
loop_
_entity.id
_entity.type
_entity.pdbx_description
1 polymer ?
#
loop_
_entity_poly.entity_id
_entity_poly.type
_entity_poly.pdbx_seq_one_letter_code
_entity_poly.pdbx_strand_id
1 'polypeptide(L)'
;NRTDMYILIGTLLLAFVMSWYTDSNLLDKSLFYTQSWFTDLFIITNFSALGFLVLTIWLSVYAALASRSIGTRLLTSYARLSIPTVGELEDIRLPIFGRRERVTSRLPRSSSDPALAESGERERGSPAARFTDKVGFEHFRRFLEELPKWLVYDTWARACLSFGTNQMLRALSYYSLGMLWSFSPLVAVGSSIAIRLLESIVMLLDYGDHELSWFRAGWTTLLNTLPLAMAVVAMVMLQHRATDGMVAGIVVASTYWFYPAYLLHQVEYKQPGPRPGAARLLGEYKSNRFVHVLEWLSPGQGSEEGGEPDPGKKRQAGKEGGGLCSDSPADAAAQPPGPREVNGGHSSGIWVRSSRRPERVFRDDLDEAATTDWLPVRMVRWFTRLVAAYYFLAGLLHGVALFPGLLGDSLLGVLPEQYNASMISYPLPGRFGYPLPGRPLGLMQLPAALGPAALGSKEVVQMRWPTPAPFFSVSALLCSGPHLWLSNGFSLYSVELRHEKQELALSGGLELVKDGDVGAVLCGARDCDALSFDAAAKRWEVERLRPAARGAA
;
A
#
# COMPACT_ATOMS: atom_id res chain seq x y z
N ASN A 1 9.81 -4.00 12.11
CA ASN A 1 8.98 -2.81 12.36
C ASN A 1 7.67 -2.98 11.58
N ARG A 2 6.51 -2.51 12.03
CA ARG A 2 5.25 -2.69 11.24
C ARG A 2 5.32 -1.98 9.89
N THR A 3 5.99 -0.83 9.86
CA THR A 3 6.24 -0.04 8.66
C THR A 3 6.96 -0.85 7.57
N ASP A 4 7.86 -1.78 7.96
CA ASP A 4 8.57 -2.64 6.99
C ASP A 4 7.60 -3.59 6.28
N MET A 5 6.55 -4.06 6.97
CA MET A 5 5.52 -4.92 6.38
C MET A 5 4.66 -4.18 5.37
N TYR A 6 4.32 -2.90 5.62
CA TYR A 6 3.58 -2.11 4.64
C TYR A 6 4.40 -1.82 3.38
N ILE A 7 5.71 -1.62 3.51
CA ILE A 7 6.61 -1.48 2.36
C ILE A 7 6.63 -2.79 1.56
N LEU A 8 6.81 -3.93 2.23
CA LEU A 8 6.84 -5.24 1.59
C LEU A 8 5.52 -5.57 0.88
N ILE A 9 4.39 -5.46 1.59
CA ILE A 9 3.07 -5.76 1.03
C ILE A 9 2.72 -4.76 -0.07
N GLY A 10 2.97 -3.46 0.16
CA GLY A 10 2.71 -2.41 -0.82
C GLY A 10 3.49 -2.60 -2.12
N THR A 11 4.77 -2.99 -2.03
CA THR A 11 5.61 -3.27 -3.22
C THR A 11 5.18 -4.53 -3.96
N LEU A 12 4.82 -5.60 -3.25
CA LEU A 12 4.29 -6.82 -3.87
C LEU A 12 2.97 -6.54 -4.61
N LEU A 13 2.01 -5.87 -3.96
CA LEU A 13 0.74 -5.50 -4.58
C LEU A 13 0.95 -4.55 -5.77
N LEU A 14 1.87 -3.60 -5.66
CA LEU A 14 2.21 -2.70 -6.75
C LEU A 14 2.77 -3.45 -7.97
N ALA A 15 3.63 -4.45 -7.75
CA ALA A 15 4.14 -5.30 -8.81
C ALA A 15 3.02 -6.10 -9.51
N PHE A 16 2.08 -6.66 -8.74
CA PHE A 16 0.90 -7.34 -9.31
C PHE A 16 0.03 -6.40 -10.16
N VAL A 17 -0.27 -5.21 -9.64
CA VAL A 17 -1.05 -4.17 -10.34
C VAL A 17 -0.37 -3.77 -11.66
N MET A 18 0.95 -3.59 -11.65
CA MET A 18 1.73 -3.25 -12.84
C MET A 18 1.81 -4.39 -13.86
N SER A 19 2.00 -5.64 -13.43
CA SER A 19 1.98 -6.79 -14.34
C SER A 19 0.59 -6.94 -14.97
N TRP A 20 -0.50 -6.82 -14.20
CA TRP A 20 -1.84 -6.84 -14.80
C TRP A 20 -2.10 -5.69 -15.76
N TYR A 21 -1.56 -4.50 -15.50
CA TYR A 21 -1.69 -3.38 -16.44
C TYR A 21 -0.96 -3.67 -17.75
N THR A 22 0.27 -4.18 -17.68
CA THR A 22 1.15 -4.39 -18.85
C THR A 22 0.83 -5.65 -19.64
N ASP A 23 0.45 -6.74 -18.98
CA ASP A 23 0.18 -8.06 -19.58
C ASP A 23 -1.31 -8.28 -19.89
N SER A 24 -2.16 -7.26 -19.74
CA SER A 24 -3.60 -7.44 -19.97
C SER A 24 -3.95 -7.54 -21.45
N ASN A 25 -4.42 -8.72 -21.86
CA ASN A 25 -5.07 -8.94 -23.16
C ASN A 25 -6.33 -8.07 -23.37
N LEU A 26 -6.84 -7.40 -22.32
CA LEU A 26 -7.92 -6.42 -22.44
C LEU A 26 -7.53 -5.20 -23.28
N LEU A 27 -6.24 -4.85 -23.32
CA LEU A 27 -5.74 -3.77 -24.16
C LEU A 27 -5.45 -4.22 -25.59
N ASP A 28 -5.69 -5.49 -25.92
CA ASP A 28 -5.40 -6.01 -27.23
C ASP A 28 -6.54 -5.65 -28.19
N LYS A 29 -6.21 -5.00 -29.32
CA LYS A 29 -7.17 -4.43 -30.29
C LYS A 29 -8.18 -5.42 -30.86
N SER A 30 -7.93 -6.71 -30.71
CA SER A 30 -8.84 -7.79 -31.11
C SER A 30 -10.03 -7.91 -30.15
N LEU A 31 -9.81 -7.69 -28.85
CA LEU A 31 -10.83 -7.66 -27.82
C LEU A 31 -11.52 -6.30 -27.72
N PHE A 32 -11.02 -5.24 -28.37
CA PHE A 32 -11.62 -3.89 -28.45
C PHE A 32 -13.03 -3.83 -29.07
N TYR A 33 -13.61 -4.96 -29.48
CA TYR A 33 -15.07 -5.05 -29.60
C TYR A 33 -15.79 -4.95 -28.25
N THR A 34 -15.10 -5.26 -27.15
CA THR A 34 -15.53 -4.85 -25.82
C THR A 34 -15.47 -3.34 -25.70
N GLN A 35 -16.53 -2.80 -25.14
CA GLN A 35 -16.89 -1.41 -25.26
C GLN A 35 -15.85 -0.53 -24.55
N SER A 36 -15.35 0.51 -25.21
CA SER A 36 -14.29 1.39 -24.71
C SER A 36 -14.54 1.93 -23.29
N TRP A 37 -15.81 2.21 -22.96
CA TRP A 37 -16.20 2.64 -21.62
C TRP A 37 -15.89 1.62 -20.53
N PHE A 38 -15.85 0.34 -20.84
CA PHE A 38 -15.55 -0.70 -19.85
C PHE A 38 -14.04 -0.80 -19.60
N THR A 39 -13.23 -0.73 -20.66
CA THR A 39 -11.77 -0.70 -20.56
C THR A 39 -11.28 0.50 -19.76
N ASP A 40 -11.90 1.67 -19.97
CA ASP A 40 -11.57 2.87 -19.20
C ASP A 40 -11.89 2.73 -17.71
N LEU A 41 -12.99 2.05 -17.33
CA LEU A 41 -13.25 1.74 -15.92
C LEU A 41 -12.12 0.90 -15.31
N PHE A 42 -11.64 -0.11 -16.04
CA PHE A 42 -10.50 -0.92 -15.60
C PHE A 42 -9.24 -0.06 -15.44
N ILE A 43 -8.89 0.75 -16.45
CA ILE A 43 -7.69 1.59 -16.44
C ILE A 43 -7.71 2.59 -15.29
N ILE A 44 -8.80 3.33 -15.11
CA ILE A 44 -8.90 4.35 -14.05
C ILE A 44 -8.82 3.68 -12.66
N THR A 45 -9.45 2.52 -12.50
CA THR A 45 -9.42 1.78 -11.23
C THR A 45 -8.02 1.25 -10.93
N ASN A 46 -7.32 0.77 -11.95
CA ASN A 46 -5.94 0.30 -11.85
C ASN A 46 -4.98 1.46 -11.50
N PHE A 47 -5.13 2.61 -12.18
CA PHE A 47 -4.37 3.83 -11.88
C PHE A 47 -4.58 4.30 -10.43
N SER A 48 -5.83 4.28 -9.95
CA SER A 48 -6.16 4.60 -8.56
C SER A 48 -5.48 3.64 -7.57
N ALA A 49 -5.53 2.33 -7.85
CA ALA A 49 -4.84 1.32 -7.04
C ALA A 49 -3.34 1.59 -6.94
N LEU A 50 -2.70 1.82 -8.09
CA LEU A 50 -1.28 2.16 -8.19
C LEU A 50 -0.94 3.38 -7.35
N GLY A 51 -1.68 4.47 -7.49
CA GLY A 51 -1.38 5.71 -6.77
C GLY A 51 -1.54 5.56 -5.25
N PHE A 52 -2.58 4.86 -4.77
CA PHE A 52 -2.71 4.58 -3.34
C PHE A 52 -1.60 3.67 -2.80
N LEU A 53 -1.18 2.63 -3.54
CA LEU A 53 -0.08 1.76 -3.13
C LEU A 53 1.28 2.50 -3.11
N VAL A 54 1.53 3.40 -4.06
CA VAL A 54 2.71 4.28 -4.04
C VAL A 54 2.68 5.20 -2.81
N LEU A 55 1.53 5.80 -2.50
CA LEU A 55 1.36 6.61 -1.29
C LEU A 55 1.58 5.78 -0.01
N THR A 56 1.12 4.52 0.04
CA THR A 56 1.41 3.60 1.15
C THR A 56 2.92 3.42 1.35
N ILE A 57 3.66 3.12 0.28
CA ILE A 57 5.12 2.90 0.37
C ILE A 57 5.80 4.18 0.84
N TRP A 58 5.47 5.33 0.23
CA TRP A 58 6.04 6.62 0.59
C TRP A 58 5.81 6.98 2.06
N LEU A 59 4.56 6.87 2.54
CA LEU A 59 4.22 7.15 3.94
C LEU A 59 4.88 6.17 4.90
N SER A 60 5.00 4.89 4.54
CA SER A 60 5.64 3.87 5.37
C SER A 60 7.14 4.11 5.52
N VAL A 61 7.82 4.52 4.43
CA VAL A 61 9.24 4.91 4.47
C VAL A 61 9.43 6.11 5.36
N TYR A 62 8.56 7.13 5.25
CA TYR A 62 8.64 8.31 6.10
C TYR A 62 8.41 7.98 7.58
N ALA A 63 7.40 7.14 7.90
CA ALA A 63 7.15 6.65 9.25
C ALA A 63 8.37 5.88 9.83
N ALA A 64 9.00 5.04 9.01
CA ALA A 64 10.19 4.28 9.40
C ALA A 64 11.40 5.21 9.67
N LEU A 65 11.62 6.21 8.82
CA LEU A 65 12.70 7.17 8.99
C LEU A 65 12.48 8.04 10.23
N ALA A 66 11.27 8.57 10.42
CA ALA A 66 10.92 9.40 11.55
C ALA A 66 11.05 8.63 12.88
N SER A 67 10.51 7.40 12.94
CA SER A 67 10.62 6.56 14.15
C SER A 67 12.08 6.22 14.48
N ARG A 68 12.91 5.89 13.48
CA ARG A 68 14.34 5.65 13.67
C ARG A 68 15.09 6.90 14.11
N SER A 69 14.85 8.06 13.47
CA SER A 69 15.53 9.30 13.83
C SER A 69 15.20 9.73 15.26
N ILE A 70 13.94 9.60 15.67
CA ILE A 70 13.49 9.90 17.03
C ILE A 70 14.11 8.90 18.01
N GLY A 71 14.09 7.60 17.70
CA GLY A 71 14.74 6.57 18.50
C GLY A 71 16.23 6.84 18.70
N THR A 72 16.97 7.18 17.63
CA THR A 72 18.39 7.56 17.73
C THR A 72 18.60 8.84 18.52
N ARG A 73 17.71 9.83 18.40
CA ARG A 73 17.80 11.08 19.16
C ARG A 73 17.59 10.84 20.65
N LEU A 74 16.61 10.02 21.01
CA LEU A 74 16.34 9.63 22.41
C LEU A 74 17.50 8.81 22.98
N LEU A 75 18.00 7.84 22.22
CA LEU A 75 19.18 7.06 22.62
C LEU A 75 20.41 7.96 22.77
N THR A 76 20.67 8.89 21.86
CA THR A 76 21.83 9.79 21.97
C THR A 76 21.68 10.87 23.03
N SER A 77 20.45 11.29 23.36
CA SER A 77 20.21 12.23 24.46
C SER A 77 20.31 11.57 25.83
N TYR A 78 20.01 10.27 25.95
CA TYR A 78 19.88 9.59 27.25
C TYR A 78 20.95 8.53 27.52
N ALA A 79 21.56 7.94 26.48
CA ALA A 79 22.75 7.10 26.64
C ALA A 79 24.03 7.93 26.81
N ARG A 80 23.95 9.27 26.69
CA ARG A 80 24.97 10.12 27.30
C ARG A 80 24.82 9.95 28.81
N LEU A 81 25.71 9.15 29.39
CA LEU A 81 26.00 9.18 30.82
C LEU A 81 25.97 10.65 31.23
N SER A 82 25.12 11.00 32.20
CA SER A 82 25.19 12.31 32.83
C SER A 82 26.65 12.51 33.20
N ILE A 83 27.29 13.53 32.62
CA ILE A 83 28.66 13.88 32.99
C ILE A 83 28.59 14.07 34.50
N PRO A 84 29.32 13.26 35.29
CA PRO A 84 29.19 13.31 36.72
C PRO A 84 29.46 14.75 37.15
N THR A 85 28.57 15.29 37.98
CA THR A 85 28.69 16.65 38.49
C THR A 85 30.02 16.80 39.22
N VAL A 86 30.55 18.03 39.37
CA VAL A 86 31.85 18.22 40.05
C VAL A 86 31.86 17.59 41.45
N GLY A 87 30.73 17.62 42.17
CA GLY A 87 30.55 16.93 43.45
C GLY A 87 30.57 15.40 43.33
N GLU A 88 29.88 14.81 42.34
CA GLU A 88 29.98 13.37 42.06
C GLU A 88 31.40 12.98 41.59
N LEU A 89 32.08 13.86 40.85
CA LEU A 89 33.49 13.68 40.46
C LEU A 89 34.42 13.73 41.69
N GLU A 90 34.10 14.55 42.69
CA GLU A 90 34.80 14.63 43.98
C GLU A 90 34.54 13.41 44.86
N ASP A 91 33.32 12.87 44.85
CA ASP A 91 32.98 11.58 45.49
C ASP A 91 33.60 10.38 44.76
N ILE A 92 33.71 10.42 43.43
CA ILE A 92 34.41 9.39 42.64
C ILE A 92 35.93 9.56 42.79
N ARG A 93 36.42 10.76 43.11
CA ARG A 93 37.80 11.04 43.59
C ARG A 93 38.05 10.51 45.00
N LEU A 94 37.40 9.41 45.38
CA LEU A 94 37.98 8.53 46.40
C LEU A 94 39.42 8.17 45.96
N PRO A 95 40.38 8.19 46.89
CA PRO A 95 41.81 8.09 46.56
C PRO A 95 42.14 6.66 46.11
N ILE A 96 41.90 6.35 44.83
CA ILE A 96 42.32 5.12 44.15
C ILE A 96 43.85 4.92 44.29
N PHE A 97 44.60 5.98 44.61
CA PHE A 97 46.05 5.94 44.82
C PHE A 97 46.52 6.16 46.27
N GLY A 98 45.63 6.21 47.28
CA GLY A 98 45.99 6.78 48.59
C GLY A 98 45.78 5.93 49.84
N ARG A 99 45.44 4.64 49.77
CA ARG A 99 45.41 3.80 50.99
C ARG A 99 45.89 2.37 50.75
N ARG A 100 47.19 2.24 50.55
CA ARG A 100 47.96 1.02 50.88
C ARG A 100 48.05 0.89 52.41
N GLU A 101 46.93 0.89 53.11
CA GLU A 101 46.92 0.51 54.53
C GLU A 101 46.87 -1.01 54.61
N ARG A 102 47.91 -1.52 55.27
CA ARG A 102 48.13 -2.92 55.58
C ARG A 102 46.85 -3.53 56.13
N VAL A 103 46.38 -4.57 55.46
CA VAL A 103 45.57 -5.62 56.06
C VAL A 103 46.42 -6.27 57.16
N THR A 104 46.41 -5.69 58.35
CA THR A 104 46.70 -6.43 59.58
C THR A 104 45.36 -6.87 60.15
N SER A 105 44.98 -8.07 59.76
CA SER A 105 44.20 -9.02 60.54
C SER A 105 44.10 -8.68 62.04
N ARG A 106 42.93 -8.22 62.48
CA ARG A 106 42.50 -8.39 63.87
C ARG A 106 41.15 -9.09 63.88
N LEU A 107 41.20 -10.32 64.36
CA LEU A 107 40.07 -11.22 64.61
C LEU A 107 39.02 -10.56 65.51
N PRO A 108 37.73 -10.95 65.38
CA PRO A 108 36.70 -10.49 66.28
C PRO A 108 36.92 -11.10 67.66
N ARG A 109 37.06 -10.23 68.66
CA ARG A 109 37.04 -10.62 70.06
C ARG A 109 35.58 -10.84 70.45
N SER A 110 35.25 -12.08 70.74
CA SER A 110 34.04 -12.49 71.46
C SER A 110 33.96 -11.71 72.78
N SER A 111 32.94 -10.87 72.92
CA SER A 111 32.48 -10.37 74.21
C SER A 111 30.98 -10.60 74.28
N SER A 112 30.61 -11.61 75.06
CA SER A 112 29.28 -11.89 75.55
C SER A 112 28.89 -10.82 76.59
N ASP A 113 28.10 -9.83 76.18
CA ASP A 113 27.36 -8.94 77.09
C ASP A 113 25.87 -8.94 76.71
N PRO A 114 25.01 -9.63 77.47
CA PRO A 114 23.57 -9.65 77.28
C PRO A 114 22.89 -8.65 78.22
N ALA A 115 23.13 -7.35 78.05
CA ALA A 115 22.43 -6.33 78.82
C ALA A 115 22.58 -4.94 78.19
N LEU A 116 21.92 -4.71 77.05
CA LEU A 116 21.53 -3.38 76.54
C LEU A 116 20.61 -3.58 75.34
N ALA A 117 19.42 -4.10 75.66
CA ALA A 117 18.24 -3.84 74.86
C ALA A 117 17.80 -2.38 75.09
N GLU A 118 17.15 -1.81 74.08
CA GLU A 118 16.28 -0.62 74.18
C GLU A 118 16.96 0.75 74.32
N SER A 119 17.58 1.23 73.25
CA SER A 119 17.36 2.63 72.81
C SER A 119 18.01 2.88 71.46
N GLY A 120 17.21 3.10 70.42
CA GLY A 120 17.68 3.74 69.19
C GLY A 120 17.63 2.89 67.93
N GLU A 121 16.46 2.35 67.58
CA GLU A 121 16.06 2.24 66.17
C GLU A 121 15.87 3.66 65.61
N ARG A 122 16.98 4.38 65.47
CA ARG A 122 17.03 5.59 64.67
C ARG A 122 17.04 5.10 63.24
N GLU A 123 15.89 5.21 62.57
CA GLU A 123 15.72 4.99 61.13
C GLU A 123 16.99 5.38 60.37
N ARG A 124 17.87 4.40 60.12
CA ARG A 124 18.81 4.47 59.01
C ARG A 124 17.95 4.25 57.78
N GLY A 125 17.17 5.26 57.44
CA GLY A 125 16.46 5.35 56.17
C GLY A 125 17.51 5.16 55.09
N SER A 126 17.50 3.98 54.50
CA SER A 126 18.48 3.56 53.49
C SER A 126 18.46 4.59 52.36
N PRO A 127 19.52 5.40 52.17
CA PRO A 127 19.55 6.45 51.15
C PRO A 127 19.43 5.90 49.73
N ALA A 128 19.61 4.58 49.56
CA ALA A 128 19.56 3.90 48.28
C ALA A 128 18.15 3.82 47.66
N ALA A 129 17.07 3.99 48.44
CA ALA A 129 15.71 3.87 47.91
C ALA A 129 15.13 5.17 47.30
N ARG A 130 15.82 6.32 47.41
CA ARG A 130 15.29 7.61 46.91
C ARG A 130 15.74 8.02 45.52
N PHE A 131 16.73 7.33 44.94
CA PHE A 131 17.36 7.79 43.69
C PHE A 131 16.86 7.09 42.42
N THR A 132 16.11 6.00 42.53
CA THR A 132 15.79 5.14 41.37
C THR A 132 14.48 5.47 40.65
N ASP A 133 13.57 6.26 41.23
CA ASP A 133 12.19 6.33 40.71
C ASP A 133 11.88 7.52 39.80
N LYS A 134 12.67 8.60 39.76
CA LYS A 134 12.27 9.80 38.98
C LYS A 134 12.92 9.91 37.60
N VAL A 135 14.13 9.38 37.41
CA VAL A 135 14.89 9.56 36.16
C VAL A 135 14.30 8.70 35.02
N GLY A 136 13.72 7.53 35.34
CA GLY A 136 13.14 6.63 34.33
C GLY A 136 11.89 7.18 33.62
N PHE A 137 11.05 7.95 34.31
CA PHE A 137 9.76 8.40 33.75
C PHE A 137 9.89 9.56 32.76
N GLU A 138 10.91 10.41 32.86
CA GLU A 138 11.09 11.53 31.94
C GLU A 138 11.40 11.06 30.51
N HIS A 139 12.18 9.98 30.36
CA HIS A 139 12.48 9.38 29.06
C HIS A 139 11.21 8.85 28.38
N PHE A 140 10.42 8.11 29.15
CA PHE A 140 9.18 7.53 28.66
C PHE A 140 8.16 8.61 28.31
N ARG A 141 8.03 9.64 29.14
CA ARG A 141 7.16 10.79 28.84
C ARG A 141 7.57 11.48 27.55
N ARG A 142 8.86 11.76 27.34
CA ARG A 142 9.33 12.40 26.11
C ARG A 142 9.12 11.51 24.88
N PHE A 143 9.28 10.19 25.03
CA PHE A 143 8.95 9.24 23.98
C PHE A 143 7.46 9.29 23.62
N LEU A 144 6.57 9.30 24.62
CA LEU A 144 5.13 9.44 24.41
C LEU A 144 4.75 10.78 23.76
N GLU A 145 5.48 11.86 24.05
CA GLU A 145 5.24 13.16 23.43
C GLU A 145 5.62 13.20 21.94
N GLU A 146 6.65 12.44 21.53
CA GLU A 146 7.10 12.35 20.14
C GLU A 146 6.35 11.27 19.32
N LEU A 147 5.71 10.31 19.99
CA LEU A 147 5.06 9.16 19.35
C LEU A 147 3.92 9.53 18.39
N PRO A 148 2.99 10.45 18.74
CA PRO A 148 1.91 10.87 17.85
C PRO A 148 2.42 11.41 16.51
N LYS A 149 3.57 12.09 16.50
CA LYS A 149 4.10 12.75 15.30
C LYS A 149 4.40 11.76 14.18
N TRP A 150 4.94 10.58 14.48
CA TRP A 150 5.21 9.59 13.43
C TRP A 150 4.08 8.57 13.26
N LEU A 151 3.27 8.33 14.30
CA LEU A 151 2.13 7.41 14.27
C LEU A 151 1.06 7.80 13.24
N VAL A 152 0.91 9.11 12.96
CA VAL A 152 0.03 9.60 11.89
C VAL A 152 0.42 9.04 10.52
N TYR A 153 1.72 9.00 10.20
CA TYR A 153 2.19 8.42 8.93
C TYR A 153 1.90 6.92 8.85
N ASP A 154 2.07 6.17 9.94
CA ASP A 154 1.75 4.74 10.03
C ASP A 154 0.25 4.50 9.78
N THR A 155 -0.59 5.33 10.39
CA THR A 155 -2.06 5.26 10.26
C THR A 155 -2.51 5.53 8.82
N TRP A 156 -1.96 6.58 8.19
CA TRP A 156 -2.27 6.89 6.79
C TRP A 156 -1.67 5.91 5.80
N ALA A 157 -0.48 5.35 6.07
CA ALA A 157 0.09 4.28 5.27
C ALA A 157 -0.84 3.06 5.23
N ARG A 158 -1.38 2.67 6.39
CA ARG A 158 -2.39 1.61 6.49
C ARG A 158 -3.66 1.97 5.73
N ALA A 159 -4.17 3.18 5.89
CA ALA A 159 -5.36 3.63 5.18
C ALA A 159 -5.19 3.57 3.65
N CYS A 160 -4.07 4.08 3.14
CA CYS A 160 -3.72 3.99 1.73
C CYS A 160 -3.55 2.54 1.27
N LEU A 161 -3.05 1.63 2.13
CA LEU A 161 -2.87 0.22 1.78
C LEU A 161 -4.23 -0.45 1.59
N SER A 162 -5.16 -0.20 2.51
CA SER A 162 -6.53 -0.68 2.43
C SER A 162 -7.24 -0.11 1.20
N PHE A 163 -7.10 1.19 0.92
CA PHE A 163 -7.65 1.80 -0.29
C PHE A 163 -7.05 1.18 -1.55
N GLY A 164 -5.72 1.12 -1.68
CA GLY A 164 -5.05 0.52 -2.82
C GLY A 164 -5.44 -0.94 -3.06
N THR A 165 -5.55 -1.74 -2.00
CA THR A 165 -6.00 -3.14 -2.08
C THR A 165 -7.45 -3.24 -2.56
N ASN A 166 -8.36 -2.41 -2.03
CA ASN A 166 -9.75 -2.37 -2.48
C ASN A 166 -9.87 -1.93 -3.95
N GLN A 167 -9.10 -0.93 -4.37
CA GLN A 167 -9.03 -0.52 -5.79
C GLN A 167 -8.50 -1.66 -6.67
N MET A 168 -7.46 -2.36 -6.23
CA MET A 168 -6.89 -3.50 -6.97
C MET A 168 -7.91 -4.63 -7.14
N LEU A 169 -8.58 -5.04 -6.05
CA LEU A 169 -9.63 -6.07 -6.12
C LEU A 169 -10.77 -5.64 -7.04
N ARG A 170 -11.08 -4.34 -7.07
CA ARG A 170 -12.07 -3.80 -7.99
C ARG A 170 -11.62 -3.87 -9.44
N ALA A 171 -10.38 -3.48 -9.74
CA ALA A 171 -9.82 -3.63 -11.08
C ALA A 171 -9.83 -5.10 -11.52
N LEU A 172 -9.50 -6.03 -10.62
CA LEU A 172 -9.61 -7.48 -10.86
C LEU A 172 -11.05 -7.92 -11.12
N SER A 173 -12.04 -7.32 -10.45
CA SER A 173 -13.46 -7.61 -10.70
C SER A 173 -13.90 -7.18 -12.11
N TYR A 174 -13.42 -6.03 -12.60
CA TYR A 174 -13.68 -5.60 -13.98
C TYR A 174 -12.90 -6.46 -14.99
N TYR A 175 -11.65 -6.80 -14.68
CA TYR A 175 -10.83 -7.66 -15.52
C TYR A 175 -11.48 -9.03 -15.74
N SER A 176 -11.84 -9.70 -14.63
CA SER A 176 -12.52 -11.00 -14.67
C SER A 176 -13.87 -10.92 -15.38
N LEU A 177 -14.65 -9.86 -15.11
CA LEU A 177 -15.93 -9.65 -15.79
C LEU A 177 -15.73 -9.54 -17.30
N GLY A 178 -14.83 -8.66 -17.78
CA GLY A 178 -14.58 -8.47 -19.21
C GLY A 178 -14.04 -9.71 -19.92
N MET A 179 -13.04 -10.37 -19.33
CA MET A 179 -12.41 -11.56 -19.93
C MET A 179 -13.36 -12.76 -19.97
N LEU A 180 -14.07 -13.05 -18.88
CA LEU A 180 -14.94 -14.21 -18.77
C LEU A 180 -16.30 -14.02 -19.45
N TRP A 181 -16.74 -12.78 -19.69
CA TRP A 181 -18.03 -12.48 -20.32
C TRP A 181 -18.18 -13.17 -21.68
N SER A 182 -17.09 -13.20 -22.45
CA SER A 182 -17.05 -13.82 -23.79
C SER A 182 -17.27 -15.33 -23.74
N PHE A 183 -16.86 -15.99 -22.66
CA PHE A 183 -17.01 -17.44 -22.48
C PHE A 183 -18.35 -17.80 -21.84
N SER A 184 -18.69 -17.16 -20.74
CA SER A 184 -19.95 -17.39 -20.01
C SER A 184 -20.28 -16.20 -19.10
N PRO A 185 -21.34 -15.43 -19.40
CA PRO A 185 -21.75 -14.29 -18.56
C PRO A 185 -22.04 -14.68 -17.11
N LEU A 186 -22.58 -15.89 -16.89
CA LEU A 186 -22.91 -16.36 -15.55
C LEU A 186 -21.65 -16.63 -14.71
N VAL A 187 -20.62 -17.25 -15.32
CA VAL A 187 -19.33 -17.47 -14.66
C VAL A 187 -18.63 -16.13 -14.39
N ALA A 188 -18.70 -15.20 -15.35
CA ALA A 188 -18.16 -13.86 -15.20
C ALA A 188 -18.78 -13.14 -13.99
N VAL A 189 -20.11 -13.04 -13.93
CA VAL A 189 -20.84 -12.42 -12.81
C VAL A 189 -20.54 -13.14 -11.49
N GLY A 190 -20.56 -14.47 -11.47
CA GLY A 190 -20.25 -15.26 -10.28
C GLY A 190 -18.85 -14.99 -9.73
N SER A 191 -17.85 -14.91 -10.60
CA SER A 191 -16.48 -14.57 -10.23
C SER A 191 -16.36 -13.14 -9.67
N SER A 192 -17.04 -12.18 -10.29
CA SER A 192 -17.02 -10.78 -9.82
C SER A 192 -17.71 -10.65 -8.46
N ILE A 193 -18.81 -11.38 -8.21
CA ILE A 193 -19.47 -11.42 -6.89
C ILE A 193 -18.50 -11.95 -5.83
N ALA A 194 -17.78 -13.05 -6.11
CA ALA A 194 -16.80 -13.60 -5.18
C ALA A 194 -15.69 -12.59 -4.83
N ILE A 195 -15.17 -11.88 -5.83
CA ILE A 195 -14.19 -10.81 -5.63
C ILE A 195 -14.77 -9.66 -4.79
N ARG A 196 -16.06 -9.31 -4.98
CA ARG A 196 -16.74 -8.29 -4.16
C ARG A 196 -16.97 -8.71 -2.73
N LEU A 197 -17.25 -9.98 -2.47
CA LEU A 197 -17.33 -10.50 -1.11
C LEU A 197 -15.96 -10.38 -0.42
N LEU A 198 -14.88 -10.70 -1.12
CA LEU A 198 -13.51 -10.53 -0.60
C LEU A 198 -13.20 -9.05 -0.32
N GLU A 199 -13.55 -8.13 -1.23
CA GLU A 199 -13.40 -6.69 -1.03
C GLU A 199 -14.17 -6.21 0.22
N SER A 200 -15.43 -6.64 0.38
CA SER A 200 -16.23 -6.32 1.56
C SER A 200 -15.64 -6.89 2.85
N ILE A 201 -15.06 -8.09 2.83
CA ILE A 201 -14.37 -8.69 3.98
C ILE A 201 -13.13 -7.88 4.34
N VAL A 202 -12.29 -7.52 3.37
CA VAL A 202 -11.09 -6.69 3.60
C VAL A 202 -11.49 -5.34 4.20
N MET A 203 -12.53 -4.72 3.65
CA MET A 203 -13.08 -3.48 4.19
C MET A 203 -13.62 -3.64 5.62
N LEU A 204 -14.31 -4.73 5.92
CA LEU A 204 -14.82 -5.03 7.26
C LEU A 204 -13.67 -5.30 8.25
N LEU A 205 -12.59 -5.94 7.81
CA LEU A 205 -11.43 -6.20 8.66
C LEU A 205 -10.70 -4.90 9.02
N ASP A 206 -10.58 -3.98 8.08
CA ASP A 206 -9.88 -2.71 8.29
C ASP A 206 -10.71 -1.64 8.98
N TYR A 207 -12.02 -1.61 8.71
CA TYR A 207 -12.93 -0.57 9.20
C TYR A 207 -14.02 -1.04 10.15
N GLY A 208 -14.12 -2.34 10.41
CA GLY A 208 -15.17 -2.89 11.27
C GLY A 208 -14.95 -2.47 12.71
N ASP A 209 -15.43 -1.28 13.05
CA ASP A 209 -15.59 -0.86 14.44
C ASP A 209 -16.93 -1.38 14.96
N HIS A 210 -16.94 -1.87 16.20
CA HIS A 210 -18.12 -2.55 16.75
C HIS A 210 -19.33 -1.62 16.95
N GLU A 211 -19.11 -0.30 16.96
CA GLU A 211 -20.17 0.70 17.10
C GLU A 211 -20.67 1.26 15.77
N LEU A 212 -20.18 0.77 14.63
CA LEU A 212 -20.66 1.25 13.33
C LEU A 212 -22.14 0.89 13.19
N SER A 213 -23.00 1.90 13.14
CA SER A 213 -24.43 1.68 12.93
C SER A 213 -24.63 0.86 11.66
N TRP A 214 -25.46 -0.18 11.74
CA TRP A 214 -25.76 -1.07 10.61
C TRP A 214 -26.18 -0.29 9.35
N PHE A 215 -26.81 0.87 9.54
CA PHE A 215 -27.14 1.79 8.44
C PHE A 215 -25.91 2.31 7.68
N ARG A 216 -24.84 2.71 8.38
CA ARG A 216 -23.59 3.18 7.76
C ARG A 216 -22.86 2.05 7.04
N ALA A 217 -22.83 0.86 7.66
CA ALA A 217 -22.26 -0.33 7.03
C ALA A 217 -23.03 -0.69 5.74
N GLY A 218 -24.37 -0.67 5.81
CA GLY A 218 -25.26 -0.90 4.67
C GLY A 218 -25.07 0.12 3.56
N TRP A 219 -25.01 1.41 3.89
CA TRP A 219 -24.77 2.49 2.93
C TRP A 219 -23.40 2.36 2.24
N THR A 220 -22.36 2.08 3.00
CA THR A 220 -21.01 1.86 2.47
C THR A 220 -20.99 0.66 1.54
N THR A 221 -21.62 -0.44 1.93
CA THR A 221 -21.72 -1.66 1.12
C THR A 221 -22.51 -1.40 -0.17
N LEU A 222 -23.60 -0.64 -0.09
CA LEU A 222 -24.41 -0.26 -1.25
C LEU A 222 -23.59 0.57 -2.26
N LEU A 223 -22.94 1.65 -1.81
CA LEU A 223 -22.08 2.47 -2.68
C LEU A 223 -20.90 1.66 -3.25
N ASN A 224 -20.45 0.63 -2.54
CA ASN A 224 -19.37 -0.25 -2.98
C ASN A 224 -19.80 -1.17 -4.13
N THR A 225 -20.97 -1.79 -4.03
CA THR A 225 -21.46 -2.83 -4.96
C THR A 225 -22.20 -2.26 -6.16
N LEU A 226 -22.85 -1.10 -6.00
CA LEU A 226 -23.69 -0.49 -7.03
C LEU A 226 -22.96 -0.27 -8.37
N PRO A 227 -21.72 0.26 -8.43
CA PRO A 227 -21.02 0.41 -9.70
C PRO A 227 -20.84 -0.91 -10.48
N LEU A 228 -20.53 -2.02 -9.81
CA LEU A 228 -20.40 -3.30 -10.52
C LEU A 228 -21.74 -3.80 -11.04
N ALA A 229 -22.79 -3.70 -10.23
CA ALA A 229 -24.13 -4.10 -10.64
C ALA A 229 -24.59 -3.31 -11.87
N MET A 230 -24.34 -1.99 -11.88
CA MET A 230 -24.64 -1.13 -13.02
C MET A 230 -23.81 -1.49 -14.26
N ALA A 231 -22.54 -1.84 -14.10
CA ALA A 231 -21.70 -2.31 -15.21
C ALA A 231 -22.23 -3.61 -15.83
N VAL A 232 -22.66 -4.57 -15.01
CA VAL A 232 -23.28 -5.83 -15.47
C VAL A 232 -24.58 -5.53 -16.21
N VAL A 233 -25.45 -4.68 -15.66
CA VAL A 233 -26.71 -4.27 -16.32
C VAL A 233 -26.44 -3.59 -17.65
N ALA A 234 -25.46 -2.68 -17.73
CA ALA A 234 -25.06 -2.04 -18.97
C ALA A 234 -24.60 -3.06 -20.03
N MET A 235 -23.75 -4.02 -19.63
CA MET A 235 -23.28 -5.09 -20.52
C MET A 235 -24.45 -5.93 -21.06
N VAL A 236 -25.41 -6.31 -20.21
CA VAL A 236 -26.61 -7.07 -20.62
C VAL A 236 -27.49 -6.26 -21.58
N MET A 237 -27.76 -4.98 -21.27
CA MET A 237 -28.57 -4.09 -22.12
C MET A 237 -27.95 -3.94 -23.51
N LEU A 238 -26.64 -3.72 -23.55
CA LEU A 238 -25.90 -3.51 -24.79
C LEU A 238 -25.76 -4.82 -25.60
N GLN A 239 -25.66 -5.97 -24.93
CA GLN A 239 -25.66 -7.27 -25.59
C GLN A 239 -27.02 -7.61 -26.24
N HIS A 240 -28.12 -7.32 -25.57
CA HIS A 240 -29.46 -7.63 -26.08
C HIS A 240 -30.00 -6.60 -27.08
N ARG A 241 -29.33 -5.45 -27.26
CA ARG A 241 -29.81 -4.30 -28.05
C ARG A 241 -31.27 -3.92 -27.71
N ALA A 242 -31.70 -4.18 -26.47
CA ALA A 242 -33.10 -4.14 -26.09
C ALA A 242 -33.57 -2.73 -25.64
N THR A 243 -32.66 -1.76 -25.60
CA THR A 243 -32.90 -0.47 -24.94
C THR A 243 -32.36 0.68 -25.77
N ASP A 244 -33.07 1.81 -25.71
CA ASP A 244 -32.63 3.07 -26.29
C ASP A 244 -31.22 3.43 -25.78
N GLY A 245 -30.37 3.93 -26.69
CA GLY A 245 -28.99 4.33 -26.36
C GLY A 245 -28.90 5.31 -25.19
N MET A 246 -29.95 6.13 -25.01
CA MET A 246 -30.10 7.02 -23.85
C MET A 246 -30.07 6.27 -22.52
N VAL A 247 -30.86 5.19 -22.37
CA VAL A 247 -30.94 4.45 -21.11
C VAL A 247 -29.59 3.78 -20.83
N ALA A 248 -28.97 3.19 -21.85
CA ALA A 248 -27.63 2.61 -21.71
C ALA A 248 -26.58 3.66 -21.31
N GLY A 249 -26.60 4.86 -21.92
CA GLY A 249 -25.72 5.96 -21.59
C GLY A 249 -25.87 6.44 -20.14
N ILE A 250 -27.10 6.55 -19.63
CA ILE A 250 -27.37 6.91 -18.23
C ILE A 250 -26.83 5.83 -17.28
N VAL A 251 -27.05 4.55 -17.58
CA VAL A 251 -26.54 3.45 -16.77
C VAL A 251 -25.01 3.49 -16.75
N VAL A 252 -24.36 3.62 -17.92
CA VAL A 252 -22.89 3.73 -18.03
C VAL A 252 -22.39 4.93 -17.22
N ALA A 253 -22.92 6.14 -17.41
CA ALA A 253 -22.50 7.33 -16.65
C ALA A 253 -22.67 7.15 -15.14
N SER A 254 -23.76 6.52 -14.70
CA SER A 254 -24.02 6.23 -13.29
C SER A 254 -22.94 5.32 -12.68
N THR A 255 -22.49 4.32 -13.43
CA THR A 255 -21.34 3.44 -13.08
C THR A 255 -20.12 4.25 -12.68
N TYR A 256 -19.84 5.31 -13.44
CA TYR A 256 -18.70 6.20 -13.23
C TYR A 256 -18.89 7.19 -12.08
N TRP A 257 -20.13 7.56 -11.73
CA TRP A 257 -20.40 8.58 -10.71
C TRP A 257 -20.57 8.02 -9.30
N PHE A 258 -21.15 6.83 -9.16
CA PHE A 258 -21.27 6.21 -7.83
C PHE A 258 -19.91 5.86 -7.23
N TYR A 259 -18.92 5.65 -8.09
CA TYR A 259 -17.58 5.32 -7.65
C TYR A 259 -16.80 6.45 -6.96
N PRO A 260 -16.62 7.64 -7.56
CA PRO A 260 -16.01 8.78 -6.89
C PRO A 260 -16.82 9.18 -5.66
N ALA A 261 -18.15 9.05 -5.68
CA ALA A 261 -18.97 9.27 -4.50
C ALA A 261 -18.59 8.30 -3.35
N TYR A 262 -18.37 7.02 -3.65
CA TYR A 262 -17.84 6.05 -2.69
C TYR A 262 -16.44 6.45 -2.17
N LEU A 263 -15.50 6.82 -3.05
CA LEU A 263 -14.15 7.22 -2.65
C LEU A 263 -14.14 8.48 -1.77
N LEU A 264 -14.90 9.51 -2.17
CA LEU A 264 -15.05 10.75 -1.40
C LEU A 264 -15.74 10.47 -0.07
N HIS A 265 -16.77 9.62 -0.05
CA HIS A 265 -17.42 9.19 1.18
C HIS A 265 -16.41 8.53 2.14
N GLN A 266 -15.53 7.66 1.66
CA GLN A 266 -14.51 7.03 2.51
C GLN A 266 -13.50 8.04 3.11
N VAL A 267 -13.13 9.09 2.38
CA VAL A 267 -12.09 10.05 2.78
C VAL A 267 -12.65 11.24 3.57
N GLU A 268 -13.87 11.67 3.27
CA GLU A 268 -14.51 12.85 3.89
C GLU A 268 -15.40 12.47 5.08
N TYR A 269 -16.20 11.39 4.98
CA TYR A 269 -17.14 11.01 6.04
C TYR A 269 -16.44 10.46 7.28
N LYS A 270 -15.21 9.96 7.14
CA LYS A 270 -14.40 9.42 8.24
C LYS A 270 -13.53 10.46 8.92
N GLN A 271 -13.74 11.75 8.61
CA GLN A 271 -13.19 12.79 9.45
C GLN A 271 -14.16 13.03 10.60
N PRO A 272 -13.75 12.81 11.85
CA PRO A 272 -14.56 13.24 12.97
C PRO A 272 -14.77 14.74 12.78
N GLY A 273 -16.05 15.14 12.72
CA GLY A 273 -16.40 16.56 12.62
C GLY A 273 -15.67 17.36 13.71
N PRO A 274 -15.49 18.67 13.53
CA PRO A 274 -14.73 19.54 14.45
C PRO A 274 -15.39 19.55 15.83
N ARG A 275 -15.13 18.52 16.62
CA ARG A 275 -15.42 18.43 18.04
C ARG A 275 -14.11 18.73 18.74
N PRO A 276 -14.10 19.62 19.73
CA PRO A 276 -12.88 20.05 20.39
C PRO A 276 -12.20 18.87 21.11
N GLY A 277 -11.09 18.39 20.55
CA GLY A 277 -10.22 17.35 21.13
C GLY A 277 -9.49 16.48 20.09
N ALA A 278 -8.25 16.84 19.73
CA ALA A 278 -7.41 16.09 18.78
C ALA A 278 -7.17 14.61 19.13
N ALA A 279 -7.27 14.22 20.41
CA ALA A 279 -7.06 12.84 20.84
C ALA A 279 -8.04 11.83 20.24
N ARG A 280 -9.22 12.27 19.77
CA ARG A 280 -10.24 11.37 19.19
C ARG A 280 -10.01 11.04 17.71
N LEU A 281 -9.17 11.81 17.00
CA LEU A 281 -8.86 11.61 15.56
C LEU A 281 -8.08 10.32 15.28
N LEU A 282 -7.27 9.86 16.24
CA LEU A 282 -6.55 8.57 16.17
C LEU A 282 -7.46 7.37 16.49
N GLY A 283 -8.69 7.61 16.99
CA GLY A 283 -9.54 6.59 17.58
C GLY A 283 -10.55 5.91 16.65
N GLU A 284 -10.86 6.45 15.46
CA GLU A 284 -11.90 5.84 14.59
C GLU A 284 -11.36 4.78 13.61
N TYR A 285 -10.04 4.75 13.38
CA TYR A 285 -9.44 3.54 12.80
C TYR A 285 -9.33 2.49 13.91
N LYS A 286 -9.54 1.20 13.59
CA LYS A 286 -9.39 0.05 14.50
C LYS A 286 -7.96 -0.11 15.11
N SER A 287 -7.11 0.89 14.92
CA SER A 287 -5.94 1.25 15.73
C SER A 287 -6.27 1.51 17.21
N ASN A 288 -7.55 1.53 17.64
CA ASN A 288 -7.92 1.63 19.06
C ASN A 288 -7.24 0.64 20.02
N ARG A 289 -6.65 -0.47 19.54
CA ARG A 289 -5.76 -1.27 20.41
C ARG A 289 -4.52 -0.51 20.90
N PHE A 290 -4.06 0.52 20.19
CA PHE A 290 -2.93 1.37 20.56
C PHE A 290 -3.35 2.65 21.25
N VAL A 291 -4.51 3.23 20.88
CA VAL A 291 -5.07 4.37 21.63
C VAL A 291 -5.43 3.96 23.05
N HIS A 292 -5.95 2.74 23.27
CA HIS A 292 -6.15 2.22 24.63
C HIS A 292 -4.84 2.06 25.42
N VAL A 293 -3.70 1.81 24.77
CA VAL A 293 -2.39 1.82 25.47
C VAL A 293 -2.02 3.24 25.90
N LEU A 294 -2.31 4.26 25.08
CA LEU A 294 -2.09 5.66 25.47
C LEU A 294 -3.10 6.13 26.53
N GLU A 295 -4.33 5.64 26.50
CA GLU A 295 -5.37 5.90 27.49
C GLU A 295 -5.03 5.24 28.85
N TRP A 296 -4.43 4.05 28.85
CA TRP A 296 -3.83 3.41 30.04
C TRP A 296 -2.64 4.19 30.62
N LEU A 297 -1.95 4.97 29.79
CA LEU A 297 -0.78 5.76 30.17
C LEU A 297 -1.11 7.19 30.57
N SER A 298 -2.34 7.65 30.31
CA SER A 298 -2.85 8.82 31.01
C SER A 298 -2.87 8.43 32.49
N PRO A 299 -2.05 9.06 33.36
CA PRO A 299 -2.12 8.78 34.78
C PRO A 299 -3.58 8.97 35.14
N GLY A 300 -4.22 7.90 35.64
CA GLY A 300 -5.64 7.91 35.91
C GLY A 300 -5.93 9.23 36.60
N GLN A 301 -6.77 10.06 35.98
CA GLN A 301 -7.38 11.16 36.71
C GLN A 301 -8.07 10.43 37.85
N GLY A 302 -7.38 10.36 39.00
CA GLY A 302 -7.96 9.87 40.23
C GLY A 302 -9.22 10.68 40.30
N SER A 303 -10.35 10.00 40.13
CA SER A 303 -11.62 10.56 40.48
C SER A 303 -11.39 11.12 41.87
N GLU A 304 -11.39 12.44 42.00
CA GLU A 304 -11.56 13.12 43.28
C GLU A 304 -13.00 12.83 43.76
N GLU A 305 -13.38 11.54 43.81
CA GLU A 305 -14.49 11.02 44.58
C GLU A 305 -13.96 10.89 46.00
N GLY A 306 -14.05 11.99 46.75
CA GLY A 306 -13.63 12.02 48.14
C GLY A 306 -13.39 13.40 48.74
N GLY A 307 -13.96 14.46 48.16
CA GLY A 307 -14.10 15.73 48.87
C GLY A 307 -15.24 15.61 49.88
N GLU A 308 -14.92 15.14 51.08
CA GLU A 308 -15.80 15.23 52.25
C GLU A 308 -16.24 16.70 52.44
N PRO A 309 -17.55 17.00 52.52
CA PRO A 309 -18.03 18.37 52.61
C PRO A 309 -17.65 18.98 53.96
N ASP A 310 -16.72 19.94 53.95
CA ASP A 310 -16.35 20.76 55.11
C ASP A 310 -17.56 21.60 55.58
N PRO A 311 -18.22 21.29 56.71
CA PRO A 311 -19.38 22.02 57.19
C PRO A 311 -18.90 23.16 58.10
N GLY A 312 -18.22 24.16 57.56
CA GLY A 312 -17.43 25.04 58.43
C GLY A 312 -17.09 26.46 58.00
N LYS A 313 -17.59 27.01 56.87
CA LYS A 313 -17.27 28.40 56.50
C LYS A 313 -18.49 29.30 56.33
N LYS A 314 -18.85 29.94 57.45
CA LYS A 314 -19.74 31.11 57.49
C LYS A 314 -19.11 32.27 56.73
N ARG A 315 -19.87 32.81 55.78
CA ARG A 315 -19.68 34.12 55.15
C ARG A 315 -19.50 35.21 56.21
N GLN A 316 -18.43 35.99 56.09
CA GLN A 316 -18.44 37.38 56.55
C GLN A 316 -18.23 38.28 55.34
N ALA A 317 -19.25 39.12 55.12
CA ALA A 317 -19.22 40.25 54.22
C ALA A 317 -18.73 41.49 54.97
N GLY A 318 -18.01 42.35 54.26
CA GLY A 318 -17.47 43.63 54.74
C GLY A 318 -15.99 43.73 54.35
N LYS A 319 -15.46 44.87 53.93
CA LYS A 319 -15.96 46.24 53.88
C LYS A 319 -14.96 47.00 53.01
N GLU A 320 -15.44 47.98 52.25
CA GLU A 320 -14.64 48.93 51.48
C GLU A 320 -13.57 49.63 52.34
N GLY A 321 -12.43 49.94 51.72
CA GLY A 321 -11.40 50.79 52.31
C GLY A 321 -10.31 51.08 51.28
N GLY A 322 -10.34 52.31 50.73
CA GLY A 322 -9.32 52.82 49.82
C GLY A 322 -7.97 53.06 50.48
N GLY A 323 -6.94 53.22 49.64
CA GLY A 323 -5.60 53.59 50.03
C GLY A 323 -4.77 54.01 48.84
N LEU A 324 -4.61 55.33 48.68
CA LEU A 324 -3.55 55.98 47.90
C LEU A 324 -2.16 55.54 48.38
N CYS A 325 -1.18 55.52 47.47
CA CYS A 325 0.21 55.99 47.60
C CYS A 325 0.94 55.66 46.28
N SER A 326 1.29 56.67 45.47
CA SER A 326 2.50 57.51 45.53
C SER A 326 3.75 56.85 44.95
N ASP A 327 4.22 57.49 43.88
CA ASP A 327 5.50 57.30 43.22
C ASP A 327 6.70 57.57 44.15
N SER A 328 7.77 56.79 43.98
CA SER A 328 9.14 57.33 44.01
C SER A 328 10.15 56.34 43.43
N PRO A 329 11.03 56.76 42.51
CA PRO A 329 12.20 56.01 42.08
C PRO A 329 13.46 56.60 42.72
N ALA A 330 14.21 55.80 43.47
CA ALA A 330 15.58 56.13 43.85
C ALA A 330 16.41 54.86 44.11
N ASP A 331 17.67 54.96 43.71
CA ASP A 331 18.82 54.16 44.17
C ASP A 331 19.14 52.85 43.42
N ALA A 332 19.64 53.05 42.20
CA ALA A 332 20.55 52.11 41.53
C ALA A 332 21.96 52.21 42.15
N ALA A 333 22.23 51.38 43.17
CA ALA A 333 23.57 51.16 43.69
C ALA A 333 24.32 50.11 42.84
N ALA A 334 25.48 50.51 42.33
CA ALA A 334 26.37 49.69 41.51
C ALA A 334 26.92 48.48 42.29
N GLN A 335 26.64 47.27 41.79
CA GLN A 335 27.34 46.05 42.21
C GLN A 335 28.72 45.97 41.54
N PRO A 336 29.77 45.51 42.26
CA PRO A 336 31.08 45.28 41.67
C PRO A 336 31.04 44.10 40.67
N PRO A 337 31.87 44.13 39.61
CA PRO A 337 31.92 43.05 38.63
C PRO A 337 32.45 41.77 39.29
N GLY A 338 31.57 40.77 39.42
CA GLY A 338 31.96 39.41 39.79
C GLY A 338 32.93 38.79 38.78
N PRO A 339 33.69 37.77 39.18
CA PRO A 339 34.73 37.15 38.37
C PRO A 339 34.16 36.67 37.03
N ARG A 340 34.80 37.09 35.94
CA ARG A 340 34.53 36.63 34.57
C ARG A 340 34.64 35.11 34.53
N GLU A 341 33.50 34.42 34.39
CA GLU A 341 33.44 33.04 33.94
C GLU A 341 33.98 32.97 32.50
N VAL A 342 35.28 32.68 32.38
CA VAL A 342 35.93 32.30 31.13
C VAL A 342 35.72 30.81 30.94
N ASN A 343 34.49 30.41 30.61
CA ASN A 343 34.17 29.07 30.13
C ASN A 343 32.90 29.13 29.29
N GLY A 344 33.04 29.38 27.98
CA GLY A 344 32.23 28.80 26.90
C GLY A 344 30.70 28.76 26.96
N GLY A 345 30.03 29.41 27.92
CA GLY A 345 28.60 29.77 27.90
C GLY A 345 27.58 28.65 27.68
N HIS A 346 27.92 27.37 27.81
CA HIS A 346 26.94 26.29 27.93
C HIS A 346 27.20 25.56 29.24
N SER A 347 26.67 26.12 30.33
CA SER A 347 26.29 25.31 31.48
C SER A 347 25.51 24.10 30.96
N SER A 348 25.85 22.90 31.43
CA SER A 348 25.12 21.67 31.13
C SER A 348 23.65 21.99 31.21
N GLY A 349 22.97 22.02 30.05
CA GLY A 349 21.67 22.65 29.90
C GLY A 349 20.74 22.19 31.01
N ILE A 350 20.60 23.01 32.05
CA ILE A 350 19.49 22.92 32.97
C ILE A 350 18.34 23.16 32.03
N TRP A 351 17.61 22.09 31.71
CA TRP A 351 16.35 22.20 31.00
C TRP A 351 15.52 23.12 31.87
N VAL A 352 15.50 24.41 31.52
CA VAL A 352 14.71 25.40 32.21
C VAL A 352 13.31 24.84 32.11
N ARG A 353 12.80 24.36 33.24
CA ARG A 353 11.43 23.92 33.36
C ARG A 353 10.63 25.14 32.96
N SER A 354 10.16 25.14 31.72
CA SER A 354 9.18 26.10 31.26
C SER A 354 8.09 26.10 32.32
N SER A 355 7.92 27.22 33.01
CA SER A 355 6.91 27.37 34.07
C SER A 355 5.48 27.27 33.52
N ARG A 356 5.31 27.19 32.18
CA ARG A 356 4.05 26.82 31.55
C ARG A 356 3.74 25.36 31.87
N ARG A 357 2.56 25.13 32.45
CA ARG A 357 2.04 23.78 32.74
C ARG A 357 2.19 22.90 31.50
N PRO A 358 2.98 21.81 31.56
CA PRO A 358 3.34 21.03 30.38
C PRO A 358 2.12 20.36 29.70
N GLU A 359 1.02 20.21 30.42
CA GLU A 359 -0.26 19.73 29.88
C GLU A 359 -0.88 20.63 28.82
N ARG A 360 -0.75 21.97 28.93
CA ARG A 360 -1.36 22.87 27.93
C ARG A 360 -0.55 22.89 26.63
N VAL A 361 0.78 22.95 26.74
CA VAL A 361 1.67 22.96 25.56
C VAL A 361 1.53 21.67 24.75
N PHE A 362 1.46 20.52 25.41
CA PHE A 362 1.26 19.24 24.72
C PHE A 362 -0.07 19.19 23.97
N ARG A 363 -1.14 19.74 24.54
CA ARG A 363 -2.47 19.77 23.93
C ARG A 363 -2.51 20.72 22.73
N ASP A 364 -1.90 21.90 22.87
CA ASP A 364 -1.82 22.89 21.79
C ASP A 364 -0.96 22.37 20.62
N ASP A 365 0.17 21.70 20.89
CA ASP A 365 1.02 21.07 19.85
C ASP A 365 0.33 19.87 19.18
N LEU A 366 -0.49 19.10 19.92
CA LEU A 366 -1.30 18.03 19.34
C LEU A 366 -2.45 18.57 18.51
N ASP A 367 -3.10 19.64 18.96
CA ASP A 367 -4.16 20.31 18.23
C ASP A 367 -3.57 20.97 16.96
N GLU A 368 -2.36 21.52 17.01
CA GLU A 368 -1.60 22.03 15.87
C GLU A 368 -1.19 20.91 14.90
N ALA A 369 -0.67 19.79 15.42
CA ALA A 369 -0.36 18.59 14.62
C ALA A 369 -1.61 17.90 14.05
N ALA A 370 -2.77 18.06 14.70
CA ALA A 370 -4.06 17.55 14.28
C ALA A 370 -4.81 18.54 13.36
N THR A 371 -4.33 19.78 13.22
CA THR A 371 -4.88 20.67 12.19
C THR A 371 -4.70 20.01 10.82
N THR A 372 -5.74 20.14 10.01
CA THR A 372 -5.95 19.42 8.74
C THR A 372 -4.93 19.75 7.62
N ASP A 373 -3.86 20.45 7.96
CA ASP A 373 -2.85 21.02 7.08
C ASP A 373 -1.60 20.16 6.90
N TRP A 374 -1.61 18.97 7.47
CA TRP A 374 -0.53 18.02 7.33
C TRP A 374 -0.37 17.49 5.91
N LEU A 375 0.88 17.47 5.43
CA LEU A 375 1.23 17.08 4.06
C LEU A 375 0.67 15.70 3.66
N PRO A 376 0.75 14.62 4.47
CA PRO A 376 0.16 13.32 4.13
C PRO A 376 -1.34 13.39 3.86
N VAL A 377 -2.08 14.04 4.76
CA VAL A 377 -3.53 14.16 4.67
C VAL A 377 -3.92 14.94 3.43
N ARG A 378 -3.22 16.07 3.18
CA ARG A 378 -3.42 16.90 1.99
C ARG A 378 -3.13 16.11 0.70
N MET A 379 -2.04 15.36 0.66
CA MET A 379 -1.67 14.54 -0.50
C MET A 379 -2.69 13.45 -0.79
N VAL A 380 -3.15 12.71 0.23
CA VAL A 380 -4.16 11.65 0.06
C VAL A 380 -5.50 12.24 -0.38
N ARG A 381 -5.94 13.37 0.21
CA ARG A 381 -7.17 14.06 -0.21
C ARG A 381 -7.05 14.60 -1.63
N TRP A 382 -5.94 15.25 -1.96
CA TRP A 382 -5.69 15.78 -3.30
C TRP A 382 -5.72 14.67 -4.34
N PHE A 383 -5.02 13.55 -4.09
CA PHE A 383 -5.02 12.40 -4.98
C PHE A 383 -6.42 11.77 -5.12
N THR A 384 -7.16 11.62 -4.01
CA THR A 384 -8.54 11.11 -4.05
C THR A 384 -9.45 12.01 -4.89
N ARG A 385 -9.34 13.34 -4.75
CA ARG A 385 -10.12 14.31 -5.54
C ARG A 385 -9.72 14.28 -7.01
N LEU A 386 -8.44 14.13 -7.32
CA LEU A 386 -7.94 14.00 -8.68
C LEU A 386 -8.53 12.75 -9.35
N VAL A 387 -8.45 11.59 -8.68
CA VAL A 387 -9.05 10.34 -9.16
C VAL A 387 -10.56 10.50 -9.32
N ALA A 388 -11.23 11.11 -8.34
CA ALA A 388 -12.67 11.31 -8.40
C ALA A 388 -13.10 12.20 -9.58
N ALA A 389 -12.36 13.28 -9.84
CA ALA A 389 -12.55 14.14 -11.00
C ALA A 389 -12.32 13.39 -12.31
N TYR A 390 -11.33 12.49 -12.37
CA TYR A 390 -11.07 11.66 -13.54
C TYR A 390 -12.25 10.72 -13.83
N TYR A 391 -12.79 10.03 -12.82
CA TYR A 391 -14.01 9.23 -12.99
C TYR A 391 -15.19 10.05 -13.48
N PHE A 392 -15.41 11.23 -12.89
CA PHE A 392 -16.51 12.09 -13.28
C PHE A 392 -16.41 12.52 -14.74
N LEU A 393 -15.22 12.96 -15.17
CA LEU A 393 -14.96 13.38 -16.55
C LEU A 393 -15.11 12.21 -17.53
N ALA A 394 -14.56 11.05 -17.22
CA ALA A 394 -14.71 9.85 -18.07
C ALA A 394 -16.18 9.42 -18.18
N GLY A 395 -16.92 9.44 -17.06
CA GLY A 395 -18.35 9.14 -17.06
C GLY A 395 -19.18 10.11 -17.90
N LEU A 396 -18.86 11.40 -17.84
CA LEU A 396 -19.48 12.42 -18.68
C LEU A 396 -19.20 12.15 -20.16
N LEU A 397 -17.94 11.90 -20.52
CA LEU A 397 -17.53 11.65 -21.91
C LEU A 397 -18.21 10.40 -22.49
N HIS A 398 -18.21 9.28 -21.75
CA HIS A 398 -18.87 8.05 -22.21
C HIS A 398 -20.40 8.15 -22.21
N GLY A 399 -20.98 8.85 -21.24
CA GLY A 399 -22.42 9.11 -21.20
C GLY A 399 -22.90 9.92 -22.42
N VAL A 400 -22.16 10.97 -22.79
CA VAL A 400 -22.47 11.80 -23.96
C VAL A 400 -22.21 11.03 -25.26
N ALA A 401 -21.12 10.25 -25.35
CA ALA A 401 -20.81 9.46 -26.54
C ALA A 401 -21.87 8.40 -26.87
N LEU A 402 -22.56 7.87 -25.86
CA LEU A 402 -23.67 6.93 -26.02
C LEU A 402 -25.02 7.61 -26.33
N PHE A 403 -25.06 8.94 -26.39
CA PHE A 403 -26.25 9.73 -26.67
C PHE A 403 -26.14 10.46 -28.02
N PRO A 404 -26.40 9.76 -29.14
CA PRO A 404 -26.29 10.36 -30.48
C PRO A 404 -27.26 11.53 -30.71
N GLY A 405 -28.39 11.58 -30.00
CA GLY A 405 -29.40 12.64 -30.16
C GLY A 405 -29.13 13.97 -29.44
N LEU A 406 -28.18 14.06 -28.50
CA LEU A 406 -28.01 15.25 -27.65
C LEU A 406 -27.16 16.32 -28.33
N LEU A 407 -26.17 15.88 -29.11
CA LEU A 407 -25.21 16.77 -29.74
C LEU A 407 -25.73 17.42 -31.03
N GLY A 408 -26.84 16.91 -31.58
CA GLY A 408 -27.36 17.32 -32.88
C GLY A 408 -26.37 17.06 -34.02
N ASP A 409 -26.87 16.92 -35.25
CA ASP A 409 -26.02 16.68 -36.41
C ASP A 409 -24.97 17.80 -36.62
N SER A 410 -25.21 18.98 -36.05
CA SER A 410 -24.37 20.17 -36.19
C SER A 410 -23.01 20.11 -35.48
N LEU A 411 -22.85 19.31 -34.42
CA LEU A 411 -21.60 19.26 -33.62
C LEU A 411 -20.72 18.05 -34.00
N LEU A 412 -21.31 17.00 -34.58
CA LEU A 412 -20.61 15.82 -35.07
C LEU A 412 -19.71 16.09 -36.28
N GLY A 413 -19.88 17.21 -36.99
CA GLY A 413 -19.02 17.61 -38.10
C GLY A 413 -17.60 18.06 -37.72
N VAL A 414 -17.31 18.25 -36.42
CA VAL A 414 -15.99 18.70 -35.93
C VAL A 414 -15.14 17.56 -35.37
N LEU A 415 -15.76 16.42 -35.04
CA LEU A 415 -14.99 15.26 -34.58
C LEU A 415 -14.38 14.53 -35.78
N PRO A 416 -13.09 14.13 -35.71
CA PRO A 416 -12.40 13.49 -36.81
C PRO A 416 -13.18 12.25 -37.29
N GLU A 417 -13.36 12.16 -38.60
CA GLU A 417 -14.17 11.15 -39.32
C GLU A 417 -13.82 9.69 -38.92
N GLN A 418 -12.61 9.46 -38.38
CA GLN A 418 -12.18 8.19 -37.81
C GLN A 418 -13.01 7.71 -36.61
N TYR A 419 -13.62 8.59 -35.82
CA TYR A 419 -14.43 8.19 -34.66
C TYR A 419 -15.86 7.79 -35.04
N ASN A 420 -16.39 8.32 -36.15
CA ASN A 420 -17.80 8.18 -36.53
C ASN A 420 -18.08 6.86 -37.27
N ALA A 421 -17.15 6.40 -38.11
CA ALA A 421 -17.34 5.19 -38.90
C ALA A 421 -17.24 3.89 -38.07
N SER A 422 -16.40 3.86 -37.03
CA SER A 422 -16.20 2.67 -36.19
C SER A 422 -17.27 2.47 -35.11
N MET A 423 -18.03 3.51 -34.75
CA MET A 423 -19.09 3.41 -33.72
C MET A 423 -20.45 3.01 -34.26
N ILE A 424 -20.75 3.29 -35.54
CA ILE A 424 -22.12 3.10 -36.08
C ILE A 424 -22.29 1.73 -36.76
N SER A 425 -21.19 1.05 -37.11
CA SER A 425 -21.23 -0.26 -37.76
C SER A 425 -20.57 -1.32 -36.90
N TYR A 426 -21.28 -1.78 -35.87
CA TYR A 426 -20.94 -3.03 -35.18
C TYR A 426 -21.35 -4.22 -36.07
N PRO A 427 -20.44 -4.91 -36.76
CA PRO A 427 -20.77 -6.17 -37.40
C PRO A 427 -21.33 -7.12 -36.34
N LEU A 428 -22.51 -7.66 -36.63
CA LEU A 428 -23.09 -8.74 -35.86
C LEU A 428 -22.03 -9.84 -35.73
N PRO A 429 -21.68 -10.31 -34.52
CA PRO A 429 -21.07 -11.63 -34.41
C PRO A 429 -22.10 -12.58 -34.99
N GLY A 430 -21.80 -13.12 -36.18
CA GLY A 430 -22.60 -14.15 -36.81
C GLY A 430 -22.86 -15.22 -35.76
N ARG A 431 -24.15 -15.38 -35.42
CA ARG A 431 -24.74 -16.41 -34.56
C ARG A 431 -23.72 -17.49 -34.22
N PHE A 432 -23.11 -17.41 -33.03
CA PHE A 432 -22.18 -18.43 -32.52
C PHE A 432 -22.95 -19.75 -32.42
N GLY A 433 -23.03 -20.46 -33.53
CA GLY A 433 -23.40 -21.86 -33.58
C GLY A 433 -22.20 -22.60 -33.03
N TYR A 434 -22.27 -22.95 -31.75
CA TYR A 434 -21.43 -24.03 -31.23
C TYR A 434 -21.59 -25.22 -32.19
N PRO A 435 -20.51 -25.73 -32.81
CA PRO A 435 -20.62 -26.91 -33.63
C PRO A 435 -21.04 -28.06 -32.70
N LEU A 436 -22.29 -28.51 -32.85
CA LEU A 436 -22.71 -29.79 -32.31
C LEU A 436 -21.78 -30.86 -32.89
N PRO A 437 -21.25 -31.78 -32.07
CA PRO A 437 -20.36 -32.82 -32.54
C PRO A 437 -21.18 -33.83 -33.34
N GLY A 438 -21.04 -33.84 -34.67
CA GLY A 438 -21.67 -34.90 -35.48
C GLY A 438 -22.04 -34.61 -36.94
N ARG A 439 -21.38 -33.69 -37.66
CA ARG A 439 -21.57 -33.60 -39.12
C ARG A 439 -20.24 -33.59 -39.90
N PRO A 440 -20.08 -34.45 -40.92
CA PRO A 440 -18.88 -34.47 -41.74
C PRO A 440 -18.82 -33.25 -42.66
N LEU A 441 -17.65 -32.62 -42.73
CA LEU A 441 -17.34 -31.44 -43.54
C LEU A 441 -17.46 -31.75 -45.04
N GLY A 442 -18.34 -31.02 -45.72
CA GLY A 442 -18.38 -30.94 -47.18
C GLY A 442 -17.26 -30.04 -47.71
N LEU A 443 -16.54 -30.56 -48.71
CA LEU A 443 -15.51 -29.89 -49.51
C LEU A 443 -16.00 -28.54 -50.08
N MET A 444 -15.26 -27.48 -49.79
CA MET A 444 -15.43 -26.16 -50.41
C MET A 444 -14.32 -25.97 -51.46
N GLN A 445 -14.71 -25.85 -52.73
CA GLN A 445 -13.83 -25.60 -53.87
C GLN A 445 -13.34 -24.14 -53.90
N LEU A 446 -12.06 -23.94 -54.21
CA LEU A 446 -11.47 -22.64 -54.57
C LEU A 446 -11.34 -22.52 -56.10
N PRO A 447 -11.58 -21.33 -56.70
CA PRO A 447 -11.30 -21.10 -58.11
C PRO A 447 -9.85 -20.69 -58.33
N ALA A 448 -9.29 -21.17 -59.44
CA ALA A 448 -7.96 -20.89 -59.94
C ALA A 448 -7.89 -19.56 -60.71
N ALA A 449 -6.82 -18.79 -60.51
CA ALA A 449 -6.26 -17.87 -61.51
C ALA A 449 -4.79 -17.54 -61.19
N LEU A 450 -3.91 -17.82 -62.15
CA LEU A 450 -2.46 -17.55 -62.21
C LEU A 450 -2.21 -16.13 -62.77
N GLY A 451 -1.41 -15.27 -62.11
CA GLY A 451 0.00 -14.93 -62.43
C GLY A 451 0.18 -13.40 -62.65
N PRO A 452 1.39 -12.79 -62.79
CA PRO A 452 2.76 -13.28 -62.53
C PRO A 452 3.68 -12.33 -61.68
N ALA A 453 4.74 -12.93 -61.14
CA ALA A 453 6.09 -12.39 -60.85
C ALA A 453 6.38 -11.42 -59.66
N ALA A 454 7.17 -11.97 -58.72
CA ALA A 454 8.37 -11.38 -58.11
C ALA A 454 8.23 -10.26 -57.06
N LEU A 455 7.87 -10.67 -55.84
CA LEU A 455 8.59 -10.31 -54.62
C LEU A 455 8.39 -11.49 -53.67
N GLY A 456 9.50 -12.02 -53.11
CA GLY A 456 9.53 -13.28 -52.35
C GLY A 456 8.30 -13.47 -51.48
N SER A 457 7.44 -14.41 -51.88
CA SER A 457 6.20 -14.69 -51.18
C SER A 457 6.55 -15.03 -49.74
N LYS A 458 6.07 -14.21 -48.80
CA LYS A 458 6.03 -14.59 -47.38
C LYS A 458 5.09 -15.78 -47.29
N GLU A 459 5.64 -16.98 -47.38
CA GLU A 459 4.89 -18.20 -47.09
C GLU A 459 4.62 -18.24 -45.59
N VAL A 460 3.34 -18.12 -45.23
CA VAL A 460 2.90 -18.25 -43.86
C VAL A 460 2.72 -19.73 -43.58
N VAL A 461 3.67 -20.32 -42.88
CA VAL A 461 3.62 -21.72 -42.46
C VAL A 461 2.73 -21.82 -41.22
N GLN A 462 1.56 -22.45 -41.34
CA GLN A 462 0.71 -22.77 -40.19
C GLN A 462 1.20 -24.04 -39.50
N MET A 463 1.51 -23.94 -38.21
CA MET A 463 1.96 -25.05 -37.39
C MET A 463 0.99 -25.33 -36.25
N ARG A 464 0.69 -26.61 -36.01
CA ARG A 464 -0.17 -27.05 -34.90
C ARG A 464 0.70 -27.62 -33.79
N TRP A 465 0.62 -27.00 -32.62
CA TRP A 465 1.41 -27.39 -31.44
C TRP A 465 0.91 -28.71 -30.84
N PRO A 466 1.80 -29.58 -30.34
CA PRO A 466 1.41 -30.78 -29.62
C PRO A 466 0.69 -30.39 -28.32
N THR A 467 -0.52 -30.89 -28.13
CA THR A 467 -1.25 -30.79 -26.86
C THR A 467 -0.67 -31.79 -25.86
N PRO A 468 -0.46 -31.43 -24.57
CA PRO A 468 -0.93 -30.21 -23.91
C PRO A 468 0.20 -29.19 -23.63
N ALA A 469 0.21 -28.05 -24.35
CA ALA A 469 1.06 -26.90 -24.02
C ALA A 469 0.22 -25.61 -23.95
N PRO A 470 -0.54 -25.38 -22.85
CA PRO A 470 -1.42 -24.21 -22.72
C PRO A 470 -0.68 -22.87 -22.61
N PHE A 471 0.65 -22.89 -22.37
CA PHE A 471 1.48 -21.69 -22.27
C PHE A 471 2.83 -21.94 -22.96
N PHE A 472 2.86 -21.80 -24.29
CA PHE A 472 4.07 -21.95 -25.08
C PHE A 472 4.48 -20.58 -25.64
N SER A 473 5.61 -20.04 -25.19
CA SER A 473 6.23 -18.83 -25.75
C SER A 473 7.49 -19.22 -26.49
N VAL A 474 7.66 -18.78 -27.74
CA VAL A 474 8.88 -19.03 -28.51
C VAL A 474 9.95 -18.06 -28.01
N SER A 475 10.97 -18.58 -27.34
CA SER A 475 12.12 -17.78 -26.86
C SER A 475 13.20 -17.65 -27.94
N ALA A 476 13.36 -18.66 -28.79
CA ALA A 476 14.31 -18.66 -29.88
C ALA A 476 13.82 -19.49 -31.08
N LEU A 477 14.16 -19.02 -32.28
CA LEU A 477 13.89 -19.68 -33.54
C LEU A 477 15.19 -19.74 -34.34
N LEU A 478 15.59 -20.94 -34.77
CA LEU A 478 16.84 -21.17 -35.49
C LEU A 478 16.60 -22.05 -36.72
N CYS A 479 17.11 -21.63 -37.87
CA CYS A 479 17.05 -22.41 -39.10
C CYS A 479 18.42 -23.05 -39.35
N SER A 480 18.48 -24.38 -39.50
CA SER A 480 19.70 -25.10 -39.86
C SER A 480 19.39 -26.22 -40.86
N GLY A 481 19.82 -26.01 -42.11
CA GLY A 481 19.54 -26.94 -43.21
C GLY A 481 18.04 -27.13 -43.43
N PRO A 482 17.53 -28.37 -43.54
CA PRO A 482 16.10 -28.65 -43.68
C PRO A 482 15.35 -28.62 -42.35
N HIS A 483 15.97 -28.21 -41.24
CA HIS A 483 15.33 -28.22 -39.93
C HIS A 483 15.10 -26.80 -39.40
N LEU A 484 13.89 -26.58 -38.89
CA LEU A 484 13.53 -25.41 -38.10
C LEU A 484 13.48 -25.85 -36.62
N TRP A 485 14.29 -25.19 -35.80
CA TRP A 485 14.40 -25.45 -34.37
C TRP A 485 13.67 -24.35 -33.59
N LEU A 486 12.86 -24.75 -32.63
CA LEU A 486 12.01 -23.88 -31.83
C LEU A 486 12.28 -24.16 -30.35
N SER A 487 12.69 -23.14 -29.61
CA SER A 487 12.86 -23.24 -28.16
C SER A 487 11.79 -22.41 -27.45
N ASN A 488 11.33 -22.91 -26.30
CA ASN A 488 10.51 -22.16 -25.34
C ASN A 488 11.28 -21.76 -24.08
N GLY A 489 12.61 -21.93 -24.08
CA GLY A 489 13.48 -21.72 -22.91
C GLY A 489 13.63 -22.95 -22.02
N PHE A 490 12.74 -23.94 -22.11
CA PHE A 490 12.77 -25.15 -21.28
C PHE A 490 12.89 -26.45 -22.06
N SER A 491 12.56 -26.43 -23.34
CA SER A 491 12.59 -27.59 -24.22
C SER A 491 12.90 -27.10 -25.63
N LEU A 492 13.52 -27.97 -26.43
CA LEU A 492 13.86 -27.72 -27.82
C LEU A 492 13.09 -28.66 -28.72
N TYR A 493 12.39 -28.10 -29.69
CA TYR A 493 11.61 -28.81 -30.68
C TYR A 493 12.24 -28.64 -32.06
N SER A 494 12.07 -29.64 -32.92
CA SER A 494 12.47 -29.55 -34.32
C SER A 494 11.30 -29.87 -35.23
N VAL A 495 11.34 -29.31 -36.43
CA VAL A 495 10.48 -29.70 -37.54
C VAL A 495 11.28 -29.71 -38.83
N GLU A 496 11.03 -30.72 -39.66
CA GLU A 496 11.65 -30.87 -40.98
C GLU A 496 10.84 -30.08 -42.01
N LEU A 497 11.49 -29.12 -42.67
CA LEU A 497 11.00 -28.40 -43.83
C LEU A 497 11.23 -29.26 -45.07
N ARG A 498 10.15 -29.64 -45.76
CA ARG A 498 10.23 -30.31 -47.06
C ARG A 498 9.74 -29.38 -48.16
N HIS A 499 10.52 -29.28 -49.21
CA HIS A 499 10.08 -28.66 -50.46
C HIS A 499 9.27 -29.70 -51.24
N GLU A 500 7.95 -29.59 -51.18
CA GLU A 500 7.05 -30.41 -51.99
C GLU A 500 6.40 -29.52 -53.06
N LYS A 501 6.68 -29.80 -54.34
CA LYS A 501 6.05 -29.12 -55.50
C LYS A 501 6.04 -27.58 -55.43
N GLN A 502 7.17 -26.98 -55.08
CA GLN A 502 7.39 -25.51 -54.96
C GLN A 502 6.72 -24.80 -53.77
N GLU A 503 6.00 -25.51 -52.90
CA GLU A 503 5.53 -24.95 -51.62
C GLU A 503 6.39 -25.50 -50.47
N LEU A 504 6.77 -24.64 -49.53
CA LEU A 504 7.46 -25.06 -48.31
C LEU A 504 6.44 -25.69 -47.36
N ALA A 505 6.41 -27.03 -47.31
CA ALA A 505 5.53 -27.77 -46.42
C ALA A 505 6.30 -28.29 -45.20
N LEU A 506 5.71 -28.18 -44.00
CA LEU A 506 6.22 -28.86 -42.81
C LEU A 506 5.94 -30.35 -42.92
N SER A 507 6.98 -31.18 -42.92
CA SER A 507 6.81 -32.62 -42.91
C SER A 507 6.67 -33.14 -41.48
N GLY A 508 5.48 -32.97 -40.91
CA GLY A 508 5.10 -33.53 -39.61
C GLY A 508 4.82 -32.49 -38.53
N GLY A 509 4.42 -32.99 -37.36
CA GLY A 509 4.26 -32.18 -36.15
C GLY A 509 5.62 -31.82 -35.54
N LEU A 510 5.61 -30.88 -34.58
CA LEU A 510 6.79 -30.60 -33.76
C LEU A 510 7.22 -31.85 -33.00
N GLU A 511 8.47 -32.21 -33.18
CA GLU A 511 9.09 -33.30 -32.45
C GLU A 511 9.93 -32.72 -31.32
N LEU A 512 9.68 -33.18 -30.09
CA LEU A 512 10.48 -32.83 -28.93
C LEU A 512 11.86 -33.47 -29.09
N VAL A 513 12.90 -32.66 -29.20
CA VAL A 513 14.28 -33.13 -29.39
C VAL A 513 14.96 -33.29 -28.05
N LYS A 514 14.79 -32.29 -27.18
CA LYS A 514 15.38 -32.25 -25.86
C LYS A 514 14.43 -31.59 -24.89
N ASP A 515 14.25 -32.22 -23.74
CA ASP A 515 13.56 -31.64 -22.59
C ASP A 515 14.60 -31.18 -21.56
N GLY A 516 14.48 -29.95 -21.06
CA GLY A 516 15.43 -29.32 -20.14
C GLY A 516 16.02 -28.00 -20.64
N ASP A 517 16.61 -27.25 -19.72
CA ASP A 517 17.13 -25.89 -19.94
C ASP A 517 18.26 -25.88 -20.99
N VAL A 518 17.95 -25.36 -22.18
CA VAL A 518 18.87 -25.24 -23.32
C VAL A 518 19.38 -23.81 -23.35
N GLY A 519 20.59 -23.59 -22.86
CA GLY A 519 21.21 -22.26 -22.81
C GLY A 519 21.65 -21.73 -24.17
N ALA A 520 22.10 -22.62 -25.08
CA ALA A 520 22.44 -22.26 -26.45
C ALA A 520 22.33 -23.46 -27.39
N VAL A 521 22.14 -23.20 -28.69
CA VAL A 521 22.25 -24.20 -29.75
C VAL A 521 23.37 -23.78 -30.70
N LEU A 522 24.34 -24.66 -30.90
CA LEU A 522 25.48 -24.46 -31.79
C LEU A 522 25.28 -25.33 -33.03
N CYS A 523 24.97 -24.71 -34.17
CA CYS A 523 24.78 -25.44 -35.42
C CYS A 523 26.00 -25.30 -36.35
N GLY A 524 26.53 -26.43 -36.78
CA GLY A 524 27.45 -26.55 -37.90
C GLY A 524 26.72 -26.78 -39.22
N ALA A 525 27.49 -27.09 -40.28
CA ALA A 525 26.93 -27.31 -41.61
C ALA A 525 26.08 -28.59 -41.74
N ARG A 526 26.17 -29.53 -40.79
CA ARG A 526 25.51 -30.85 -40.86
C ARG A 526 24.80 -31.26 -39.58
N ASP A 527 25.17 -30.69 -38.45
CA ASP A 527 24.73 -31.09 -37.12
C ASP A 527 24.57 -29.88 -36.20
N CYS A 528 23.73 -30.03 -35.18
CA CYS A 528 23.56 -29.04 -34.12
C CYS A 528 23.81 -29.71 -32.77
N ASP A 529 24.48 -28.99 -31.88
CA ASP A 529 24.71 -29.39 -30.50
C ASP A 529 23.96 -28.42 -29.57
N ALA A 530 23.31 -28.96 -28.54
CA ALA A 530 22.72 -28.16 -27.47
C ALA A 530 23.70 -28.00 -26.31
N LEU A 531 23.85 -26.76 -25.85
CA LEU A 531 24.59 -26.39 -24.67
C LEU A 531 23.61 -26.26 -23.50
N SER A 532 23.75 -27.09 -22.47
CA SER A 532 22.96 -27.00 -21.24
C SER A 532 23.88 -26.83 -20.03
N PHE A 533 23.48 -26.03 -19.04
CA PHE A 533 24.26 -25.86 -17.82
C PHE A 533 23.76 -26.83 -16.75
N ASP A 534 24.58 -27.81 -16.38
CA ASP A 534 24.28 -28.68 -15.23
C ASP A 534 24.62 -27.91 -13.95
N ALA A 535 23.59 -27.44 -13.25
CA ALA A 535 23.74 -26.71 -12.00
C ALA A 535 24.34 -27.56 -10.87
N ALA A 536 24.11 -28.87 -10.87
CA ALA A 536 24.63 -29.78 -9.85
C ALA A 536 26.13 -30.01 -10.04
N ALA A 537 26.56 -30.23 -11.29
CA ALA A 537 27.97 -30.41 -11.63
C ALA A 537 28.73 -29.08 -11.88
N LYS A 538 28.01 -27.94 -11.92
CA LYS A 538 28.53 -26.60 -12.26
C LYS A 538 29.35 -26.58 -13.56
N ARG A 539 28.89 -27.29 -14.58
CA ARG A 539 29.58 -27.41 -15.87
C ARG A 539 28.60 -27.29 -17.03
N TRP A 540 29.11 -26.84 -18.17
CA TRP A 540 28.37 -26.89 -19.43
C TRP A 540 28.49 -28.29 -20.04
N GLU A 541 27.35 -28.84 -20.42
CA GLU A 541 27.25 -30.11 -21.14
C GLU A 541 26.87 -29.83 -22.59
N VAL A 542 27.59 -30.46 -23.51
CA VAL A 542 27.35 -30.38 -24.94
C VAL A 542 26.72 -31.70 -25.37
N GLU A 543 25.47 -31.63 -25.83
CA GLU A 543 24.74 -32.80 -26.27
C GLU A 543 24.38 -32.66 -27.75
N ARG A 544 24.78 -33.65 -28.55
CA ARG A 544 24.48 -33.66 -29.97
C ARG A 544 22.99 -33.89 -30.20
N LEU A 545 22.34 -32.93 -30.84
CA LEU A 545 20.93 -33.02 -31.18
C LEU A 545 20.77 -34.00 -32.33
N ARG A 546 20.17 -35.15 -32.07
CA ARG A 546 19.75 -36.08 -33.11
C ARG A 546 18.24 -35.90 -33.30
N PRO A 547 17.75 -35.65 -34.52
CA PRO A 547 16.32 -35.77 -34.78
C PRO A 547 15.91 -37.18 -34.38
N ALA A 548 14.82 -37.32 -33.63
CA ALA A 548 14.40 -38.62 -33.16
C ALA A 548 14.17 -39.52 -34.39
N ALA A 549 14.85 -40.66 -34.39
CA ALA A 549 14.73 -41.59 -35.51
C ALA A 549 13.27 -42.05 -35.55
N ARG A 550 12.53 -41.68 -36.61
CA ARG A 550 11.18 -42.19 -36.87
C ARG A 550 11.22 -43.73 -36.85
N GLY A 551 10.85 -44.35 -35.72
CA GLY A 551 10.80 -45.80 -35.60
C GLY A 551 11.07 -46.43 -34.22
N ALA A 552 11.19 -45.68 -33.13
CA ALA A 552 11.39 -46.26 -31.79
C ALA A 552 10.37 -45.78 -30.73
N ALA A 553 9.11 -45.61 -31.14
CA ALA A 553 7.98 -45.38 -30.24
C ALA A 553 6.86 -46.41 -30.51
#